data_AF-A0A1B6HTC0-F1
#
_entry.id   AF-A0A1B6HTC0-F1
#
_cell.length_a   1.000
_cell.length_b   1.000
_cell.length_c   1.000
_cell.angle_alpha   90.00
_cell.angle_beta   90.00
_cell.angle_gamma   90.00
#
_symmetry.space_group_name_H-M   'P 1'
#
loop_
_entity.id
_entity.type
_entity.pdbx_description
1 polymer ?
#
loop_
_entity_poly.entity_id
_entity_poly.type
_entity_poly.pdbx_seq_one_letter_code
_entity_poly.pdbx_strand_id
1 'polypeptide(L)'
;MGTTGERVQINLGNNPIKKNKQGPVKNLEDKWKLVPAFLSVKGLVKQHIDSFNHFVNIEIKNIVKANEKVLSDADPLFYVKYLNIYVGLPDVEEGFNITRSTTPNECRLRDLTYSAPITVDIEYTRGSTRVARSNLLIGRMPIMLRSSNCVLFNKSEYELSKLNECPHDPGGYFIVRGTEKVILIQEQLSRNRMIVEE
;
A
#
# COMPACT_ATOMS: atom_id res chain seq x y z
N MET A 1 13.79 19.94 34.35
CA MET A 1 12.85 20.87 33.70
C MET A 1 12.11 20.09 32.62
N GLY A 2 10.86 19.74 32.90
CA GLY A 2 10.04 18.95 31.99
C GLY A 2 9.44 19.82 30.89
N THR A 3 9.47 19.34 29.65
CA THR A 3 8.70 19.89 28.54
C THR A 3 7.43 19.08 28.37
N THR A 4 6.32 19.79 28.44
CA THR A 4 4.94 19.33 28.33
C THR A 4 4.64 18.84 26.92
N GLY A 5 4.30 17.57 26.77
CA GLY A 5 3.74 17.04 25.52
C GLY A 5 2.25 17.37 25.42
N GLU A 6 1.86 18.09 24.37
CA GLU A 6 0.48 18.42 24.04
C GLU A 6 -0.39 17.17 23.85
N ARG A 7 -1.57 17.17 24.48
CA ARG A 7 -2.60 16.15 24.30
C ARG A 7 -3.46 16.51 23.08
N VAL A 8 -3.34 15.72 22.01
CA VAL A 8 -4.29 15.75 20.89
C VAL A 8 -5.59 15.08 21.34
N GLN A 9 -6.69 15.84 21.42
CA GLN A 9 -8.03 15.31 21.70
C GLN A 9 -8.70 14.84 20.39
N ILE A 10 -8.99 13.54 20.32
CA ILE A 10 -9.79 12.94 19.25
C ILE A 10 -11.21 12.66 19.77
N ASN A 11 -12.19 13.38 19.23
CA ASN A 11 -13.62 13.17 19.51
C ASN A 11 -14.07 11.81 18.94
N LEU A 12 -14.51 10.90 19.82
CA LEU A 12 -14.99 9.57 19.46
C LEU A 12 -16.43 9.40 19.93
N GLY A 13 -17.35 9.28 18.97
CA GLY A 13 -18.77 9.03 19.17
C GLY A 13 -19.09 7.73 19.94
N ASN A 14 -20.28 7.75 20.54
CA ASN A 14 -20.85 6.79 21.50
C ASN A 14 -20.76 5.32 21.05
N ASN A 15 -19.87 4.54 21.69
CA ASN A 15 -19.93 3.08 21.69
C ASN A 15 -19.45 2.56 23.08
N PRO A 16 -20.24 1.76 23.83
CA PRO A 16 -20.07 1.58 25.28
C PRO A 16 -18.83 0.79 25.73
N ILE A 17 -18.00 0.27 24.82
CA ILE A 17 -16.76 -0.47 25.14
C ILE A 17 -15.51 0.45 25.18
N LYS A 18 -15.64 1.74 24.81
CA LYS A 18 -14.48 2.65 24.66
C LYS A 18 -14.09 3.48 25.90
N LYS A 19 -14.75 3.30 27.05
CA LYS A 19 -14.48 4.08 28.28
C LYS A 19 -13.42 3.41 29.17
N ASN A 20 -12.13 3.49 28.79
CA ASN A 20 -10.93 3.47 29.67
C ASN A 20 -9.70 2.91 28.92
N LYS A 21 -9.07 3.70 28.05
CA LYS A 21 -7.78 3.34 27.41
C LYS A 21 -6.65 4.35 27.66
N GLN A 22 -6.75 5.23 28.66
CA GLN A 22 -5.77 6.32 28.89
C GLN A 22 -5.13 6.35 30.30
N GLY A 23 -5.05 5.21 31.00
CA GLY A 23 -4.38 5.12 32.31
C GLY A 23 -3.29 4.04 32.34
N PRO A 24 -2.21 4.20 33.12
CA PRO A 24 -1.22 3.14 33.32
C PRO A 24 -1.88 1.95 34.01
N VAL A 25 -1.64 0.75 33.49
CA VAL A 25 -2.07 -0.51 34.12
C VAL A 25 -1.18 -0.75 35.34
N LYS A 26 -1.76 -0.60 36.55
CA LYS A 26 -1.00 -0.62 37.80
C LYS A 26 -0.69 -2.03 38.31
N ASN A 27 -1.64 -2.96 38.19
CA ASN A 27 -1.53 -4.31 38.77
C ASN A 27 -0.88 -5.31 37.79
N LEU A 28 -0.08 -6.25 38.32
CA LEU A 28 0.58 -7.29 37.54
C LEU A 28 -0.44 -8.18 36.80
N GLU A 29 -1.53 -8.52 37.47
CA GLU A 29 -2.64 -9.34 36.94
C GLU A 29 -3.37 -8.68 35.77
N ASP A 30 -3.30 -7.37 35.61
CA ASP A 30 -3.98 -6.64 34.54
C ASP A 30 -3.10 -6.43 33.30
N LYS A 31 -1.79 -6.76 33.37
CA LYS A 31 -0.85 -6.50 32.27
C LYS A 31 -1.22 -7.23 30.98
N TRP A 32 -1.90 -8.37 31.05
CA TRP A 32 -2.34 -9.10 29.85
C TRP A 32 -3.28 -8.26 28.97
N LYS A 33 -4.03 -7.30 29.55
CA LYS A 33 -4.92 -6.38 28.82
C LYS A 33 -4.17 -5.50 27.82
N LEU A 34 -2.85 -5.32 28.01
CA LEU A 34 -2.00 -4.58 27.07
C LEU A 34 -1.88 -5.30 25.72
N VAL A 35 -1.91 -6.63 25.68
CA VAL A 35 -1.75 -7.40 24.44
C VAL A 35 -2.95 -7.19 23.50
N PRO A 36 -4.23 -7.40 23.93
CA PRO A 36 -5.38 -7.06 23.10
C PRO A 36 -5.44 -5.58 22.74
N ALA A 37 -5.05 -4.68 23.66
CA ALA A 37 -5.01 -3.26 23.38
C ALA A 37 -3.99 -2.92 22.27
N PHE A 38 -2.80 -3.50 22.33
CA PHE A 38 -1.76 -3.35 21.32
C PHE A 38 -2.18 -3.94 19.97
N LEU A 39 -2.70 -5.17 19.97
CA LEU A 39 -3.18 -5.84 18.76
C LEU A 39 -4.37 -5.10 18.12
N SER A 40 -5.22 -4.45 18.91
CA SER A 40 -6.33 -3.64 18.37
C SER A 40 -5.86 -2.42 17.56
N VAL A 41 -4.63 -1.93 17.80
CA VAL A 41 -4.08 -0.76 17.11
C VAL A 41 -3.08 -1.17 16.02
N LYS A 42 -2.20 -2.11 16.34
CA LYS A 42 -1.12 -2.54 15.46
C LYS A 42 -1.44 -3.79 14.65
N GLY A 43 -2.46 -4.58 14.97
CA GLY A 43 -2.78 -5.81 14.23
C GLY A 43 -1.64 -6.84 14.21
N LEU A 44 -1.92 -8.05 13.73
CA LEU A 44 -0.89 -9.09 13.52
C LEU A 44 -0.20 -8.94 12.16
N VAL A 45 -0.96 -8.55 11.13
CA VAL A 45 -0.49 -8.54 9.73
C VAL A 45 -0.14 -7.12 9.24
N LYS A 46 -0.32 -6.12 10.09
CA LYS A 46 -0.16 -4.71 9.71
C LYS A 46 1.26 -4.36 9.26
N GLN A 47 2.28 -5.11 9.69
CA GLN A 47 3.66 -4.89 9.23
C GLN A 47 3.77 -4.98 7.71
N HIS A 48 3.13 -5.97 7.10
CA HIS A 48 3.09 -6.11 5.64
C HIS A 48 2.32 -4.96 4.99
N ILE A 49 1.16 -4.62 5.53
CA ILE A 49 0.28 -3.57 4.99
C ILE A 49 0.95 -2.20 5.08
N ASP A 50 1.54 -1.85 6.22
CA ASP A 50 2.22 -0.57 6.43
C ASP A 50 3.45 -0.45 5.52
N SER A 51 4.23 -1.54 5.36
CA SER A 51 5.36 -1.58 4.43
C SER A 51 4.91 -1.39 2.98
N PHE A 52 3.86 -2.09 2.55
CA PHE A 52 3.32 -1.95 1.19
C PHE A 52 2.74 -0.55 0.94
N ASN A 53 2.01 0.01 1.91
CA ASN A 53 1.48 1.37 1.82
C ASN A 53 2.61 2.41 1.71
N HIS A 54 3.69 2.24 2.47
CA HIS A 54 4.86 3.10 2.36
C HIS A 54 5.50 2.99 0.97
N PHE A 55 5.63 1.77 0.45
CA PHE A 55 6.18 1.53 -0.88
C PHE A 55 5.37 2.23 -1.99
N VAL A 56 4.05 2.03 -2.00
CA VAL A 56 3.15 2.57 -3.03
C VAL A 56 3.02 4.09 -2.96
N ASN A 57 2.98 4.66 -1.75
CA ASN A 57 2.71 6.10 -1.60
C ASN A 57 3.97 6.97 -1.69
N ILE A 58 5.12 6.44 -1.27
CA ILE A 58 6.36 7.20 -1.08
C ILE A 58 7.50 6.61 -1.93
N GLU A 59 7.91 5.36 -1.69
CA GLU A 59 9.13 4.82 -2.31
C GLU A 59 9.07 4.77 -3.83
N ILE A 60 7.92 4.42 -4.41
CA ILE A 60 7.80 4.36 -5.88
C ILE A 60 8.08 5.72 -6.53
N LYS A 61 7.73 6.83 -5.86
CA LYS A 61 8.02 8.19 -6.32
C LYS A 61 9.51 8.51 -6.17
N ASN A 62 10.14 8.06 -5.08
CA ASN A 62 11.58 8.21 -4.89
C ASN A 62 12.38 7.47 -5.97
N ILE A 63 11.95 6.24 -6.32
CA ILE A 63 12.58 5.43 -7.39
C ILE A 63 12.47 6.15 -8.73
N VAL A 64 11.30 6.67 -9.09
CA VAL A 64 11.11 7.42 -10.34
C VAL A 64 11.91 8.71 -10.34
N LYS A 65 11.96 9.42 -9.21
CA LYS A 65 12.76 10.64 -9.07
C LYS A 65 14.26 10.39 -9.24
N ALA A 66 14.76 9.26 -8.72
CA ALA A 66 16.16 8.87 -8.90
C ALA A 66 16.51 8.54 -10.37
N ASN A 67 15.52 8.09 -11.15
CA ASN A 67 15.66 7.73 -12.56
C ASN A 67 14.85 8.67 -13.46
N GLU A 68 14.78 9.97 -13.11
CA GLU A 68 13.80 10.89 -13.71
C GLU A 68 13.99 11.12 -15.20
N LYS A 69 15.18 10.95 -15.75
CA LYS A 69 15.50 11.31 -17.14
C LYS A 69 16.18 10.16 -17.88
N VAL A 70 15.62 9.78 -19.02
CA VAL A 70 16.16 8.83 -19.97
C VAL A 70 16.64 9.60 -21.19
N LEU A 71 17.88 9.36 -21.61
CA LEU A 71 18.52 9.98 -22.77
C LEU A 71 18.59 8.98 -23.93
N SER A 72 18.57 9.47 -25.16
CA SER A 72 18.84 8.66 -26.35
C SER A 72 20.33 8.66 -26.67
N ASP A 73 20.89 7.49 -26.98
CA ASP A 73 22.27 7.37 -27.44
C ASP A 73 22.43 7.85 -28.90
N ALA A 74 21.36 7.80 -29.70
CA ALA A 74 21.39 8.14 -31.12
C ALA A 74 21.13 9.63 -31.40
N ASP A 75 20.26 10.27 -30.59
CA ASP A 75 19.91 11.68 -30.72
C ASP A 75 20.10 12.40 -29.38
N PRO A 76 21.19 13.18 -29.20
CA PRO A 76 21.45 13.91 -27.96
C PRO A 76 20.37 14.93 -27.58
N LEU A 77 19.52 15.35 -28.52
CA LEU A 77 18.43 16.29 -28.27
C LEU A 77 17.15 15.59 -27.78
N PHE A 78 17.06 14.27 -27.95
CA PHE A 78 15.92 13.48 -27.51
C PHE A 78 16.08 13.03 -26.05
N TYR A 79 15.12 13.40 -25.20
CA TYR A 79 14.99 12.86 -23.85
C TYR A 79 13.54 12.54 -23.49
N VAL A 80 13.37 11.61 -22.57
CA VAL A 80 12.12 11.37 -21.85
C VAL A 80 12.36 11.66 -20.37
N LYS A 81 11.51 12.49 -19.78
CA LYS A 81 11.55 12.85 -18.37
C LYS A 81 10.25 12.41 -17.70
N TYR A 82 10.36 11.66 -16.62
CA TYR A 82 9.23 11.35 -15.74
C TYR A 82 8.97 12.53 -14.81
N LEU A 83 7.73 12.99 -14.77
CA LEU A 83 7.28 14.08 -13.90
C LEU A 83 6.66 13.54 -12.62
N ASN A 84 5.79 12.54 -12.75
CA ASN A 84 5.13 11.90 -11.61
C ASN A 84 4.69 10.48 -11.93
N ILE A 85 4.40 9.71 -10.88
CA ILE A 85 3.90 8.33 -10.95
C ILE A 85 2.73 8.15 -10.00
N TYR A 86 1.74 7.40 -10.45
CA TYR A 86 0.55 7.06 -9.70
C TYR A 86 0.28 5.57 -9.80
N VAL A 87 -0.16 4.99 -8.68
CA VAL A 87 -0.72 3.64 -8.64
C VAL A 87 -2.22 3.81 -8.45
N GLY A 88 -2.98 3.34 -9.44
CA GLY A 88 -4.43 3.47 -9.46
C GLY A 88 -5.13 2.53 -8.48
N LEU A 89 -6.41 2.29 -8.77
CA LEU A 89 -7.24 1.30 -8.08
C LEU A 89 -7.32 0.01 -8.92
N PRO A 90 -7.60 -1.14 -8.29
CA PRO A 90 -7.72 -2.42 -8.97
C PRO A 90 -8.80 -2.43 -10.06
N ASP A 91 -8.39 -2.78 -11.28
CA ASP A 91 -9.26 -2.93 -12.43
C ASP A 91 -8.87 -4.16 -13.27
N VAL A 92 -9.73 -4.56 -14.19
CA VAL A 92 -9.50 -5.62 -15.17
C VAL A 92 -9.89 -5.09 -16.54
N GLU A 93 -9.08 -5.42 -17.55
CA GLU A 93 -9.38 -5.13 -18.95
C GLU A 93 -10.17 -6.29 -19.55
N GLU A 94 -11.38 -6.02 -20.04
CA GLU A 94 -12.29 -7.06 -20.58
C GLU A 94 -12.30 -7.10 -22.11
N GLY A 95 -11.42 -6.31 -22.75
CA GLY A 95 -11.32 -6.15 -24.21
C GLY A 95 -11.83 -4.79 -24.68
N PHE A 96 -11.46 -4.43 -25.92
CA PHE A 96 -11.82 -3.15 -26.56
C PHE A 96 -11.46 -1.90 -25.73
N ASN A 97 -10.38 -1.95 -24.95
CA ASN A 97 -9.95 -0.89 -24.02
C ASN A 97 -10.99 -0.54 -22.94
N ILE A 98 -11.94 -1.43 -22.65
CA ILE A 98 -12.92 -1.24 -21.57
C ILE A 98 -12.32 -1.81 -20.28
N THR A 99 -12.10 -0.94 -19.29
CA THR A 99 -11.66 -1.31 -17.96
C THR A 99 -12.83 -1.30 -16.98
N ARG A 100 -12.86 -2.29 -16.08
CA ARG A 100 -13.83 -2.34 -14.99
C ARG A 100 -13.12 -2.49 -13.66
N SER A 101 -13.66 -1.87 -12.61
CA SER A 101 -13.20 -2.16 -11.25
C SER A 101 -13.45 -3.64 -10.93
N THR A 102 -12.54 -4.23 -10.16
CA THR A 102 -12.64 -5.65 -9.78
C THR A 102 -12.58 -5.82 -8.27
N THR A 103 -13.16 -6.91 -7.78
CA THR A 103 -13.08 -7.31 -6.36
C THR A 103 -12.09 -8.45 -6.18
N PRO A 104 -11.52 -8.62 -4.97
CA PRO A 104 -10.63 -9.74 -4.72
C PRO A 104 -11.32 -11.10 -4.94
N ASN A 105 -12.56 -11.28 -4.46
CA ASN A 105 -13.36 -12.48 -4.73
C ASN A 105 -13.54 -12.78 -6.23
N GLU A 106 -13.81 -11.76 -7.05
CA GLU A 106 -13.89 -11.95 -8.50
C GLU A 106 -12.55 -12.43 -9.09
N CYS A 107 -11.43 -11.87 -8.63
CA CYS A 107 -10.10 -12.29 -9.06
C CYS A 107 -9.80 -13.75 -8.68
N ARG A 108 -10.26 -14.21 -7.51
CA ARG A 108 -10.14 -15.62 -7.08
C ARG A 108 -10.91 -16.56 -8.00
N LEU A 109 -12.16 -16.22 -8.33
CA LEU A 109 -13.05 -17.09 -9.12
C LEU A 109 -12.70 -17.16 -10.60
N ARG A 110 -12.13 -16.10 -11.17
CA ARG A 110 -11.81 -15.99 -12.61
C ARG A 110 -10.33 -16.28 -12.93
N ASP A 111 -9.55 -16.75 -11.97
CA ASP A 111 -8.10 -16.92 -12.13
C ASP A 111 -7.36 -15.65 -12.59
N LEU A 112 -7.80 -14.48 -12.11
CA LEU A 112 -7.19 -13.19 -12.45
C LEU A 112 -6.18 -12.75 -11.38
N THR A 113 -5.35 -11.77 -11.75
CA THR A 113 -4.44 -11.10 -10.82
C THR A 113 -5.04 -9.79 -10.35
N TYR A 114 -5.25 -9.66 -9.03
CA TYR A 114 -5.76 -8.45 -8.42
C TYR A 114 -4.69 -7.36 -8.46
N SER A 115 -4.78 -6.48 -9.45
CA SER A 115 -3.75 -5.49 -9.80
C SER A 115 -4.36 -4.16 -10.19
N ALA A 116 -3.61 -3.08 -10.01
CA ALA A 116 -3.97 -1.73 -10.40
C ALA A 116 -3.03 -1.19 -11.49
N PRO A 117 -3.49 -0.28 -12.36
CA PRO A 117 -2.65 0.33 -13.38
C PRO A 117 -1.63 1.29 -12.73
N ILE A 118 -0.40 1.24 -13.22
CA ILE A 118 0.65 2.21 -12.90
C ILE A 118 0.69 3.21 -14.05
N THR A 119 0.36 4.46 -13.75
CA THR A 119 0.35 5.54 -14.74
C THR A 119 1.41 6.59 -14.40
N VAL A 120 2.00 7.18 -15.44
CA VAL A 120 3.04 8.20 -15.30
C VAL A 120 2.71 9.42 -16.14
N ASP A 121 3.19 10.56 -15.65
CA ASP A 121 3.26 11.79 -16.41
C ASP A 121 4.67 11.92 -16.95
N ILE A 122 4.81 12.15 -18.26
CA ILE A 122 6.10 12.30 -18.94
C ILE A 122 6.18 13.60 -19.71
N GLU A 123 7.38 14.13 -19.81
CA GLU A 123 7.77 15.19 -20.72
C GLU A 123 8.83 14.64 -21.67
N TYR A 124 8.67 14.82 -22.98
CA TYR A 124 9.69 14.40 -23.95
C TYR A 124 9.88 15.45 -25.05
N THR A 125 11.02 15.42 -25.71
CA THR A 125 11.30 16.31 -26.83
C THR A 125 10.88 15.68 -28.15
N ARG A 126 10.20 16.45 -29.01
CA ARG A 126 9.91 16.11 -30.40
C ARG A 126 10.54 17.19 -31.27
N GLY A 127 11.75 16.92 -31.79
CA GLY A 127 12.59 17.93 -32.44
C GLY A 127 12.95 19.05 -31.45
N SER A 128 12.59 20.29 -31.77
CA SER A 128 12.83 21.46 -30.92
C SER A 128 11.75 21.74 -29.87
N THR A 129 10.65 20.98 -29.88
CA THR A 129 9.49 21.23 -29.01
C THR A 129 9.43 20.25 -27.84
N ARG A 130 9.04 20.74 -26.66
CA ARG A 130 8.76 19.89 -25.49
C ARG A 130 7.28 19.54 -25.46
N VAL A 131 6.98 18.25 -25.33
CA VAL A 131 5.62 17.72 -25.30
C VAL A 131 5.43 17.01 -23.96
N ALA A 132 4.39 17.40 -23.22
CA ALA A 132 3.96 16.71 -22.02
C ALA A 132 2.81 15.75 -22.34
N ARG A 133 2.87 14.54 -21.79
CA ARG A 133 1.78 13.55 -21.83
C ARG A 133 1.53 13.08 -20.40
N SER A 134 0.29 13.17 -19.98
CA SER A 134 -0.15 12.70 -18.67
C SER A 134 -0.88 11.36 -18.78
N ASN A 135 -0.94 10.66 -17.64
CA ASN A 135 -1.70 9.43 -17.48
C ASN A 135 -1.32 8.29 -18.46
N LEU A 136 -0.02 8.15 -18.76
CA LEU A 136 0.47 7.07 -19.61
C LEU A 136 0.57 5.77 -18.79
N LEU A 137 -0.13 4.72 -19.22
CA LEU A 137 -0.02 3.40 -18.62
C LEU A 137 1.34 2.76 -18.94
N ILE A 138 2.11 2.42 -17.91
CA ILE A 138 3.43 1.76 -18.06
C ILE A 138 3.44 0.31 -17.57
N GLY A 139 2.41 -0.10 -16.83
CA GLY A 139 2.34 -1.46 -16.29
C GLY A 139 1.24 -1.60 -15.25
N ARG A 140 1.26 -2.72 -14.55
CA ARG A 140 0.28 -3.04 -13.51
C ARG A 140 0.99 -3.53 -12.26
N MET A 141 0.51 -3.10 -11.09
CA MET A 141 1.02 -3.48 -9.78
C MET A 141 0.01 -4.38 -9.08
N PRO A 142 0.37 -5.62 -8.67
CA PRO A 142 -0.46 -6.41 -7.76
C PRO A 142 -0.74 -5.63 -6.47
N ILE A 143 -2.01 -5.52 -6.09
CA ILE A 143 -2.41 -4.77 -4.90
C ILE A 143 -2.58 -5.73 -3.72
N MET A 144 -1.93 -5.42 -2.60
CA MET A 144 -2.08 -6.20 -1.37
C MET A 144 -3.49 -6.02 -0.79
N LEU A 145 -4.12 -7.10 -0.34
CA LEU A 145 -5.44 -7.03 0.28
C LEU A 145 -5.41 -6.22 1.57
N ARG A 146 -6.43 -5.37 1.76
CA ARG A 146 -6.57 -4.39 2.85
C ARG A 146 -5.50 -3.27 2.89
N SER A 147 -4.67 -3.14 1.86
CA SER A 147 -3.80 -1.96 1.68
C SER A 147 -4.59 -0.70 1.28
N SER A 148 -3.95 0.47 1.29
CA SER A 148 -4.61 1.77 1.02
C SER A 148 -5.32 1.85 -0.33
N ASN A 149 -4.81 1.12 -1.33
CA ASN A 149 -5.36 1.11 -2.69
C ASN A 149 -6.31 -0.07 -2.93
N CYS A 150 -6.53 -0.93 -1.93
CA CYS A 150 -7.45 -2.05 -2.04
C CYS A 150 -8.89 -1.56 -1.89
N VAL A 151 -9.81 -2.14 -2.67
CA VAL A 151 -11.26 -1.86 -2.55
C VAL A 151 -11.79 -2.19 -1.14
N LEU A 152 -11.15 -3.11 -0.40
CA LEU A 152 -11.55 -3.49 0.96
C LEU A 152 -11.13 -2.49 2.04
N PHE A 153 -10.33 -1.49 1.70
CA PHE A 153 -9.81 -0.53 2.66
C PHE A 153 -10.93 0.27 3.32
N ASN A 154 -10.93 0.32 4.66
CA ASN A 154 -11.86 1.09 5.48
C ASN A 154 -13.36 0.79 5.24
N LYS A 155 -13.69 -0.41 4.75
CA LYS A 155 -15.08 -0.88 4.60
C LYS A 155 -15.63 -1.45 5.89
N SER A 156 -16.92 -1.20 6.13
CA SER A 156 -17.66 -1.82 7.23
C SER A 156 -17.91 -3.32 6.97
N GLU A 157 -18.22 -4.06 8.03
CA GLU A 157 -18.51 -5.51 7.93
C GLU A 157 -19.66 -5.80 6.95
N TYR A 158 -20.67 -4.91 6.92
CA TYR A 158 -21.79 -5.00 6.00
C TYR A 158 -21.41 -4.71 4.55
N GLU A 159 -20.46 -3.82 4.29
CA GLU A 159 -19.96 -3.59 2.93
C GLU A 159 -19.05 -4.72 2.47
N LEU A 160 -18.27 -5.32 3.38
CA LEU A 160 -17.45 -6.49 3.08
C LEU A 160 -18.33 -7.70 2.72
N SER A 161 -19.44 -7.92 3.42
CA SER A 161 -20.37 -9.00 3.08
C SER A 161 -20.99 -8.83 1.69
N LYS A 162 -21.30 -7.59 1.28
CA LYS A 162 -21.75 -7.30 -0.10
C LYS A 162 -20.70 -7.63 -1.17
N LEU A 163 -19.42 -7.57 -0.81
CA LEU A 163 -18.31 -7.92 -1.69
C LEU A 163 -17.94 -9.41 -1.62
N ASN A 164 -18.70 -10.22 -0.87
CA ASN A 164 -18.41 -11.63 -0.57
C ASN A 164 -17.04 -11.82 0.10
N GLU A 165 -16.63 -10.88 0.95
CA GLU A 165 -15.38 -10.96 1.71
C GLU A 165 -15.65 -11.12 3.21
N CYS A 166 -14.76 -11.82 3.90
CA CYS A 166 -14.87 -12.05 5.33
C CYS A 166 -14.36 -10.83 6.14
N PRO A 167 -15.12 -10.29 7.10
CA PRO A 167 -14.65 -9.24 8.01
C PRO A 167 -13.44 -9.65 8.87
N HIS A 168 -13.28 -10.94 9.14
CA HIS A 168 -12.20 -11.49 9.95
C HIS A 168 -10.96 -11.89 9.13
N ASP A 169 -10.97 -11.77 7.81
CA ASP A 169 -9.78 -11.98 6.99
C ASP A 169 -8.69 -10.98 7.39
N PRO A 170 -7.47 -11.38 7.79
CA PRO A 170 -6.43 -10.43 8.16
C PRO A 170 -5.92 -9.55 6.98
N GLY A 171 -6.05 -9.98 5.73
CA GLY A 171 -5.43 -9.34 4.57
C GLY A 171 -3.90 -9.52 4.54
N GLY A 172 -3.18 -8.64 3.84
CA GLY A 172 -1.70 -8.66 3.81
C GLY A 172 -1.06 -9.62 2.81
N TYR A 173 -1.85 -10.16 1.87
CA TYR A 173 -1.41 -11.06 0.81
C TYR A 173 -1.89 -10.56 -0.56
N PHE A 174 -1.44 -11.22 -1.62
CA PHE A 174 -1.75 -10.89 -3.01
C PHE A 174 -2.58 -12.00 -3.64
N ILE A 175 -3.40 -11.65 -4.64
CA ILE A 175 -4.08 -12.64 -5.50
C ILE A 175 -3.42 -12.57 -6.87
N VAL A 176 -2.78 -13.65 -7.28
CA VAL A 176 -2.08 -13.77 -8.56
C VAL A 176 -2.61 -15.01 -9.27
N ARG A 177 -3.21 -14.80 -10.45
CA ARG A 177 -3.84 -15.86 -11.25
C ARG A 177 -4.78 -16.74 -10.40
N GLY A 178 -5.71 -16.12 -9.69
CA GLY A 178 -6.68 -16.81 -8.81
C GLY A 178 -6.10 -17.32 -7.48
N THR A 179 -4.78 -17.44 -7.37
CA THR A 179 -4.13 -18.02 -6.19
C THR A 179 -3.65 -16.95 -5.20
N GLU A 180 -3.85 -17.22 -3.92
CA GLU A 180 -3.36 -16.35 -2.84
C GLU A 180 -1.87 -16.59 -2.59
N LYS A 181 -1.10 -15.49 -2.52
CA LYS A 181 0.35 -15.49 -2.38
C LYS A 181 0.77 -14.53 -1.28
N VAL A 182 1.53 -15.04 -0.32
CA VAL A 182 2.10 -14.27 0.80
C VAL A 182 3.60 -14.11 0.57
N ILE A 183 4.12 -12.91 0.79
CA ILE A 183 5.57 -12.69 0.84
C ILE A 183 6.02 -12.98 2.26
N LEU A 184 6.86 -14.01 2.43
CA LEU A 184 7.45 -14.35 3.72
C LEU A 184 8.48 -13.28 4.10
N ILE A 185 8.46 -12.88 5.37
CA ILE A 185 9.46 -11.97 5.92
C ILE A 185 10.81 -12.70 5.92
N GLN A 186 11.81 -12.08 5.31
CA GLN A 186 13.18 -12.59 5.31
C GLN A 186 14.01 -11.86 6.35
N GLU A 187 14.69 -12.62 7.21
CA GLU A 187 15.71 -12.10 8.08
C GLU A 187 17.01 -11.90 7.29
N GLN A 188 17.61 -10.73 7.39
CA GLN A 188 18.89 -10.40 6.77
C GLN A 188 19.81 -9.77 7.80
N LEU A 189 21.12 -10.00 7.65
CA LEU A 189 22.13 -9.31 8.43
C LEU A 189 22.06 -7.79 8.17
N SER A 190 22.33 -7.01 9.22
CA SER A 190 22.39 -5.56 9.11
C SER A 190 23.45 -5.16 8.10
N ARG A 191 23.05 -4.39 7.09
CA ARG A 191 23.98 -3.75 6.16
C ARG A 191 24.75 -2.63 6.87
N ASN A 192 25.86 -2.20 6.29
CA ASN A 192 26.66 -1.06 6.75
C ASN A 192 27.13 -1.16 8.21
N ARG A 193 27.45 -2.38 8.68
CA ARG A 193 27.97 -2.63 10.02
C ARG A 193 29.15 -3.60 9.94
N MET A 194 30.29 -3.24 10.53
CA MET A 194 31.42 -4.18 10.67
C MET A 194 31.06 -5.25 11.70
N ILE A 195 31.22 -6.51 11.31
CA ILE A 195 31.10 -7.68 12.19
C ILE A 195 32.52 -8.22 12.36
N VAL A 196 32.93 -8.42 13.61
CA VAL A 196 34.22 -9.04 13.95
C VAL A 196 33.90 -10.40 14.56
N GLU A 197 34.48 -11.46 14.02
CA GLU A 197 34.41 -12.82 14.55
C GLU A 197 35.78 -13.18 15.14
N GLU A 198 35.79 -13.92 16.25
CA GLU A 198 37.01 -14.40 16.94
C GLU A 198 37.63 -15.62 16.26
#